data_AF-A0A2V7MUT4-F1
#
_entry.id   AF-A0A2V7MUT4-F1
#
_cell.length_a   1.000
_cell.length_b   1.000
_cell.length_c   1.000
_cell.angle_alpha   90.00
_cell.angle_beta   90.00
_cell.angle_gamma   90.00
#
_symmetry.space_group_name_H-M   'P 1'
#
loop_
_entity.id
_entity.type
_entity.pdbx_description
1 polymer ?
#
loop_
_entity_poly.entity_id
_entity_poly.type
_entity_poly.pdbx_seq_one_letter_code
_entity_poly.pdbx_strand_id
1 'polypeptide(L)' 'MEPLGPDRISLAQLEDLLHRGERVLLLDVRKDPGYQDSATRAAGAIRVAPDRAAETVTALGLPRDAWLVSYCT' A
#
# COMPACT_ATOMS: atom_id res chain seq x y z
N MET A 1 1.75 -23.25 -12.02
CA MET A 1 1.32 -21.84 -12.03
C MET A 1 2.44 -21.05 -11.38
N GLU A 2 3.22 -20.31 -12.17
CA GLU A 2 4.14 -19.33 -11.60
C GLU A 2 3.30 -18.26 -10.90
N PRO A 3 3.65 -17.82 -9.69
CA PRO A 3 2.95 -16.70 -9.08
C PRO A 3 3.13 -15.50 -10.00
N LEU A 4 2.03 -14.96 -10.53
CA LEU A 4 2.02 -13.61 -11.09
C LEU A 4 2.55 -12.72 -9.96
N GLY A 5 3.79 -12.25 -10.09
CA GLY A 5 4.34 -11.28 -9.16
C GLY A 5 3.39 -10.08 -9.06
N PRO A 6 3.34 -9.38 -7.93
CA PRO A 6 2.43 -8.25 -7.78
C PRO A 6 2.66 -7.25 -8.92
N ASP A 7 1.59 -6.79 -9.55
CA ASP A 7 1.66 -5.72 -10.54
C ASP A 7 2.33 -4.51 -9.89
N ARG A 8 3.52 -4.15 -10.39
CA ARG A 8 4.29 -3.01 -9.88
C ARG A 8 3.89 -1.79 -10.67
N ILE A 9 3.66 -0.68 -9.98
CA ILE A 9 3.45 0.63 -10.59
C ILE A 9 4.60 1.57 -10.23
N SER A 10 4.94 2.45 -11.15
CA SER A 10 5.84 3.58 -10.92
C SER A 10 5.12 4.72 -10.20
N LEU A 11 5.89 5.69 -9.67
CA LEU A 11 5.32 6.92 -9.11
C LEU A 11 4.51 7.71 -10.15
N ALA A 12 4.96 7.76 -11.41
CA ALA A 12 4.21 8.43 -12.48
C ALA A 12 2.84 7.77 -12.75
N GLN A 13 2.76 6.44 -12.67
CA GLN A 13 1.49 5.73 -12.79
C GLN A 13 0.58 5.96 -11.57
N LEU A 14 1.16 6.02 -10.37
CA LEU A 14 0.42 6.39 -9.16
C LEU A 14 -0.15 7.81 -9.27
N GLU A 15 0.65 8.77 -9.75
CA GLU A 15 0.20 10.15 -9.99
C GLU A 15 -0.94 10.20 -11.03
N ASP A 16 -0.85 9.42 -12.11
CA ASP A 16 -1.92 9.33 -13.10
C ASP A 16 -3.23 8.78 -12.51
N LEU A 17 -3.17 7.75 -11.65
CA LEU A 17 -4.35 7.25 -10.94
C LEU A 17 -4.98 8.34 -10.05
N LEU A 18 -4.15 9.07 -9.30
CA LEU A 18 -4.63 10.16 -8.45
C LEU A 18 -5.25 11.30 -9.27
N HIS A 19 -4.65 11.68 -10.40
CA HIS A 19 -5.18 12.72 -11.29
C HIS A 19 -6.50 12.33 -11.95
N ARG A 20 -6.70 11.04 -12.24
CA ARG A 20 -7.97 10.51 -12.77
C ARG A 20 -9.09 10.51 -11.73
N GLY A 21 -8.78 10.78 -10.46
CA GLY A 21 -9.74 10.70 -9.36
C GLY A 21 -10.06 9.26 -8.96
N GLU A 22 -9.19 8.31 -9.29
CA GLU A 22 -9.33 6.92 -8.86
C GLU A 22 -9.25 6.82 -7.34
N ARG A 23 -9.99 5.87 -6.78
CA ARG A 23 -9.93 5.60 -5.34
C ARG A 23 -8.65 4.84 -5.02
N VAL A 24 -7.61 5.54 -4.58
CA VAL A 24 -6.31 4.97 -4.23
C VAL A 24 -6.08 4.97 -2.72
N LEU A 25 -5.71 3.81 -2.18
CA LEU A 25 -5.28 3.65 -0.80
C LEU A 25 -3.81 3.22 -0.79
N LEU A 26 -2.97 4.03 -0.14
CA LEU A 26 -1.56 3.74 0.06
C LEU A 26 -1.37 2.88 1.30
N LEU A 27 -0.63 1.77 1.18
CA LEU A 27 -0.35 0.85 2.28
C LEU A 27 1.14 0.86 2.61
N ASP A 28 1.49 1.24 3.84
CA ASP A 28 2.86 1.14 4.34
C ASP A 28 3.11 -0.26 4.90
N VAL A 29 3.80 -1.09 4.11
CA VAL A 29 4.03 -2.51 4.41
C VAL A 29 5.43 -2.81 4.96
N ARG A 30 6.14 -1.79 5.45
CA ARG A 30 7.48 -1.96 6.04
C ARG A 30 7.45 -2.85 7.28
N LYS A 31 8.55 -3.49 7.66
CA LYS A 31 8.67 -4.08 9.01
C LYS A 31 8.81 -2.98 10.06
N ASP A 32 8.53 -3.30 11.32
CA ASP A 32 8.49 -2.30 12.39
C ASP A 32 9.77 -1.45 12.51
N PRO A 33 11.00 -2.00 12.49
CA PRO A 33 12.20 -1.16 12.52
C PRO A 33 12.22 -0.13 11.38
N GLY A 34 11.97 -0.57 10.14
CA GLY A 34 11.97 0.32 8.97
C GLY A 34 10.80 1.32 8.94
N TYR A 35 9.70 1.03 9.63
CA TYR A 35 8.60 1.98 9.79
C TYR A 35 8.91 3.06 10.85
N GLN A 36 9.51 2.66 11.97
CA GLN A 36 9.88 3.56 13.07
C GLN A 36 11.03 4.50 12.68
N ASP A 37 12.04 3.97 12.00
CA ASP A 37 13.27 4.69 11.67
C ASP A 37 13.11 5.63 10.46
N SER A 38 11.95 5.62 9.80
CA SER A 38 11.76 6.39 8.59
C SER A 38 11.34 7.83 8.85
N ALA A 39 12.13 8.76 8.31
CA ALA A 39 11.82 10.19 8.30
C ALA A 39 10.63 10.55 7.40
N THR A 40 10.23 9.67 6.48
CA THR A 40 9.16 9.96 5.51
C THR A 40 8.11 8.84 5.46
N ARG A 41 6.86 9.27 5.33
CA ARG A 41 5.68 8.40 5.20
C ARG A 41 4.78 9.03 4.15
N ALA A 42 4.19 8.22 3.28
CA ALA A 42 3.26 8.76 2.31
C ALA A 42 2.03 9.31 3.05
N ALA A 43 1.57 10.50 2.65
CA ALA A 43 0.43 11.14 3.29
C ALA A 43 -0.83 10.28 3.13
N GLY A 44 -1.59 10.09 4.22
CA GLY A 44 -2.80 9.27 4.21
C GLY A 44 -2.54 7.76 4.10
N ALA A 45 -1.29 7.30 4.16
CA ALA A 45 -0.98 5.88 4.11
C ALA A 45 -1.50 5.13 5.34
N ILE A 46 -2.08 3.97 5.10
CA ILE A 46 -2.55 3.03 6.12
C ILE A 46 -1.40 2.09 6.46
N ARG A 47 -1.11 1.96 7.76
CA ARG A 47 -0.11 1.01 8.24
C ARG A 47 -0.64 -0.42 8.15
N VAL A 48 0.05 -1.27 7.39
CA VAL A 48 -0.24 -2.71 7.27
C VAL A 48 1.04 -3.49 7.47
N ALA A 49 1.37 -3.86 8.71
CA ALA A 49 2.59 -4.62 8.99
C ALA A 49 2.57 -5.96 8.24
N PRO A 50 3.69 -6.37 7.61
CA PRO A 50 3.72 -7.53 6.73
C PRO A 50 3.39 -8.84 7.47
N ASP A 51 3.73 -8.93 8.75
CA ASP A 51 3.54 -10.14 9.56
C ASP A 51 2.06 -10.41 9.89
N ARG A 52 1.18 -9.41 9.77
CA ARG A 52 -0.27 -9.52 10.03
C ARG A 52 -1.12 -8.85 8.96
N ALA A 53 -0.65 -8.84 7.70
CA ALA A 53 -1.25 -8.07 6.64
C ALA A 53 -2.71 -8.46 6.37
N ALA A 54 -3.00 -9.76 6.23
CA ALA A 54 -4.36 -10.24 5.94
C ALA A 54 -5.34 -9.90 7.07
N GLU A 55 -4.95 -10.16 8.33
CA GLU A 55 -5.76 -9.83 9.51
C GLU A 55 -6.05 -8.33 9.59
N THR A 56 -5.02 -7.50 9.39
CA THR A 56 -5.13 -6.04 9.44
C THR A 56 -6.06 -5.52 8.35
N VAL A 57 -5.90 -5.99 7.10
CA VAL A 57 -6.73 -5.59 5.97
C VAL A 57 -8.20 -5.99 6.19
N THR A 58 -8.44 -7.20 6.70
CA THR A 58 -9.80 -7.66 7.04
C THR A 58 -10.42 -6.83 8.15
N ALA A 59 -9.69 -6.57 9.24
CA ALA A 59 -10.17 -5.79 10.37
C ALA A 59 -10.48 -4.33 9.99
N LEU A 60 -9.70 -3.75 9.07
CA LEU A 60 -9.91 -2.40 8.56
C LEU A 60 -11.04 -2.30 7.52
N GLY A 61 -11.56 -3.43 7.04
CA GLY A 61 -12.62 -3.45 6.04
C GLY A 61 -12.24 -2.72 4.76
N LEU A 62 -10.98 -2.88 4.30
CA LEU A 62 -10.50 -2.13 3.14
C LEU A 62 -11.40 -2.38 1.91
N PRO A 63 -11.71 -1.33 1.14
CA PRO A 63 -12.57 -1.44 -0.03
C PRO A 63 -12.01 -2.42 -1.05
N ARG A 64 -12.90 -3.20 -1.67
CA ARG A 64 -12.58 -4.12 -2.78
C ARG A 64 -12.65 -3.43 -4.15
N ASP A 65 -13.24 -2.25 -4.19
CA ASP A 65 -13.45 -1.37 -5.34
C ASP A 65 -12.46 -0.19 -5.32
N ALA A 66 -11.20 -0.46 -4.98
CA ALA A 66 -10.16 0.56 -4.88
C ALA A 66 -8.79 0.01 -5.26
N TRP A 67 -7.90 0.91 -5.69
CA TRP A 67 -6.49 0.61 -5.88
C TRP A 67 -5.79 0.52 -4.52
N LEU A 68 -5.29 -0.67 -4.18
CA LEU A 68 -4.47 -0.89 -2.99
C LEU A 68 -3.00 -0.89 -3.40
N VAL A 69 -2.30 0.22 -3.16
CA VAL A 69 -0.90 0.38 -3.57
C VAL A 69 -0.01 0.27 -2.35
N SER A 70 0.70 -0.85 -2.24
CA SER A 70 1.65 -1.08 -1.16
C SER A 70 3.03 -0.51 -1.48
N TYR A 71 3.71 0.01 -0.46
CA TYR A 71 5.10 0.45 -0.58
C TYR A 71 5.94 0.00 0.60
N CYS A 72 7.22 -0.19 0.33
CA CYS A 72 8.26 -0.43 1.31
C CYS A 72 9.53 0.35 0.92
N THR A 73 10.53 0.32 1.81
CA THR A 73 11.88 0.85 1.58
C THR A 73 12.82 -0.26 1.15
#